data_AF-A0A529HBM7-F1
#
_entry.id   AF-A0A529HBM7-F1
#
_cell.length_a   1.000
_cell.length_b   1.000
_cell.length_c   1.000
_cell.angle_alpha   90.00
_cell.angle_beta   90.00
_cell.angle_gamma   90.00
#
_symmetry.space_group_name_H-M   'P 1'
#
loop_
_entity.id
_entity.type
_entity.pdbx_description
1 polymer ?
#
loop_
_entity_poly.entity_id
_entity_poly.type
_entity_poly.pdbx_seq_one_letter_code
_entity_poly.pdbx_strand_id
1 'polypeptide(L)'
;AGPPHNMKPYGLEAMGALRIEKGHIAGSEIEGRTTMKDLGLEGFASSKKPFVGSVLRKRPVLEDPKRPSLVGLEIIGNQGATAGSLLFAMNAPAKGHGEGW
;
A
#
# COMPACT_ATOMS: atom_id res chain seq x y z
N ALA A 1 29.89 -10.82 18.78
CA ALA A 1 28.60 -10.53 19.42
C ALA A 1 27.40 -11.28 18.81
N GLY A 2 27.37 -11.61 17.51
CA GLY A 2 26.20 -12.23 16.85
C GLY A 2 25.86 -13.71 17.15
N PRO A 3 26.85 -14.64 17.26
CA PRO A 3 26.56 -16.07 17.42
C PRO A 3 25.68 -16.46 18.63
N PRO A 4 25.81 -15.87 19.84
CA PRO A 4 24.95 -16.18 20.98
C PRO A 4 23.45 -15.88 20.76
N HIS A 5 23.10 -15.07 19.76
CA HIS A 5 21.72 -14.65 19.46
C HIS A 5 21.17 -15.25 18.16
N ASN A 6 21.89 -16.18 17.53
CA ASN A 6 21.53 -16.74 16.22
C ASN A 6 21.26 -15.64 15.16
N MET A 7 22.08 -14.59 15.18
CA MET A 7 21.92 -13.45 14.27
C MET A 7 22.14 -13.90 12.82
N LYS A 8 21.20 -13.57 11.94
CA LYS A 8 21.27 -13.86 10.50
C LYS A 8 21.33 -12.56 9.71
N PRO A 9 22.34 -12.36 8.84
CA PRO A 9 22.29 -11.26 7.89
C PRO A 9 21.13 -11.47 6.93
N TYR A 10 20.50 -10.39 6.49
CA TYR A 10 19.43 -10.43 5.50
C TYR A 10 19.58 -9.28 4.50
N GLY A 11 19.06 -9.48 3.30
CA GLY A 11 19.15 -8.52 2.19
C GLY A 11 17.83 -7.81 1.91
N LEU A 12 17.75 -7.18 0.75
CA LEU A 12 16.60 -6.40 0.32
C LEU A 12 15.31 -7.23 0.17
N GLU A 13 15.40 -8.47 -0.29
CA GLU A 13 14.22 -9.35 -0.43
C GLU A 13 13.56 -9.65 0.90
N ALA A 14 14.36 -10.02 1.90
CA ALA A 14 13.86 -10.25 3.26
C ALA A 14 13.31 -8.96 3.88
N MET A 15 13.98 -7.82 3.66
CA MET A 15 13.47 -6.51 4.10
C MET A 15 12.12 -6.18 3.43
N GLY A 16 11.98 -6.49 2.14
CA GLY A 16 10.76 -6.33 1.36
C GLY A 16 9.60 -7.16 1.89
N ALA A 17 9.85 -8.41 2.28
CA ALA A 17 8.82 -9.24 2.93
C ALA A 17 8.39 -8.67 4.28
N LEU A 18 9.36 -8.36 5.16
CA LEU A 18 9.08 -7.87 6.51
C LEU A 18 8.31 -6.53 6.52
N ARG A 19 8.63 -5.62 5.60
CA ARG A 19 7.91 -4.34 5.51
C ARG A 19 6.48 -4.52 5.01
N ILE A 20 6.24 -5.47 4.10
CA ILE A 20 4.88 -5.80 3.60
C ILE A 20 4.03 -6.37 4.75
N GLU A 21 4.58 -7.28 5.55
CA GLU A 21 3.87 -7.87 6.69
C GLU A 21 3.43 -6.83 7.72
N LYS A 22 4.14 -5.70 7.81
CA LYS A 22 3.81 -4.59 8.71
C LYS A 22 3.06 -3.44 8.03
N GLY A 23 2.68 -3.59 6.76
CA GLY A 23 2.03 -2.53 6.00
C GLY A 23 2.89 -1.26 5.86
N HIS A 24 4.21 -1.38 5.97
CA HIS A 24 5.10 -0.24 5.79
C HIS A 24 5.20 0.09 4.30
N ILE A 25 4.91 1.35 4.00
CA ILE A 25 4.84 1.87 2.65
C ILE A 25 6.23 2.27 2.17
N ALA A 26 6.55 1.89 0.94
CA ALA A 26 7.77 2.26 0.23
C ALA A 26 7.45 2.77 -1.17
N GLY A 27 8.45 2.86 -2.05
CA GLY A 27 8.28 3.43 -3.39
C GLY A 27 7.22 2.74 -4.24
N SER A 28 7.01 1.43 -4.08
CA SER A 28 6.06 0.67 -4.90
C SER A 28 4.60 1.06 -4.69
N GLU A 29 4.23 1.55 -3.50
CA GLU A 29 2.85 1.98 -3.22
C GLU A 29 2.65 3.48 -3.46
N ILE A 30 3.74 4.26 -3.55
CA ILE A 30 3.71 5.71 -3.80
C ILE A 30 3.82 5.96 -5.31
N GLU A 31 2.77 5.58 -6.03
CA GLU A 31 2.60 5.98 -7.42
C GLU A 31 1.84 7.32 -7.42
N GLY A 32 2.25 8.29 -8.24
CA GLY A 32 1.90 9.72 -8.11
C GLY A 32 0.41 10.11 -8.12
N ARG A 33 -0.52 9.16 -8.23
CA ARG A 33 -1.97 9.33 -8.07
C ARG A 33 -2.47 9.06 -6.65
N THR A 34 -1.65 8.42 -5.81
CA THR A 34 -1.98 8.10 -4.41
C THR A 34 -1.83 9.32 -3.49
N THR A 35 -2.73 9.43 -2.52
CA THR A 35 -2.69 10.44 -1.46
C THR A 35 -2.30 9.82 -0.12
N MET A 36 -1.93 10.64 0.87
CA MET A 36 -1.73 10.15 2.24
C MET A 36 -2.95 9.43 2.80
N LYS A 37 -4.17 9.80 2.38
CA LYS A 37 -5.41 9.14 2.82
C LYS A 37 -5.55 7.76 2.18
N ASP A 38 -5.32 7.66 0.88
CA ASP A 38 -5.36 6.37 0.15
C ASP A 38 -4.35 5.39 0.75
N LEU A 39 -3.21 5.90 1.23
CA LEU A 39 -2.14 5.12 1.86
C LEU A 39 -2.34 4.87 3.37
N GLY A 40 -3.44 5.32 3.99
CA GLY A 40 -3.64 5.16 5.44
C GLY A 40 -2.68 6.00 6.31
N LEU A 41 -1.98 6.96 5.72
CA LEU A 41 -1.01 7.86 6.36
C LEU A 41 -1.61 9.23 6.72
N GLU A 42 -2.93 9.40 6.63
CA GLU A 42 -3.61 10.69 6.87
C GLU A 42 -3.33 11.26 8.27
N GLY A 43 -3.12 10.39 9.26
CA GLY A 43 -2.76 10.79 10.63
C GLY A 43 -1.42 11.51 10.76
N PHE A 44 -0.51 11.35 9.80
CA PHE A 44 0.77 12.09 9.78
C PHE A 44 0.63 13.51 9.24
N ALA A 45 -0.50 13.82 8.60
CA ALA A 45 -0.71 15.14 8.04
C ALA A 45 -1.11 16.13 9.13
N SER A 46 -0.32 17.21 9.30
CA SER A 46 -0.58 18.20 10.35
C SER A 46 -1.97 18.83 10.21
N SER A 47 -2.74 18.83 11.29
CA SER A 47 -3.99 19.60 11.41
C SER A 47 -3.76 21.03 11.91
N LYS A 48 -2.54 21.36 12.35
CA LYS A 48 -2.22 22.62 13.03
C LYS A 48 -1.49 23.63 12.15
N LYS A 49 -0.63 23.15 11.25
CA LYS A 49 0.25 24.00 10.44
C LYS A 49 0.11 23.64 8.95
N PRO A 50 0.13 24.63 8.05
CA PRO A 50 0.13 24.35 6.62
C PRO A 50 1.43 23.64 6.21
N PHE A 51 1.31 22.78 5.20
CA PHE A 51 2.41 22.07 4.55
C PHE A 51 2.15 21.96 3.04
N VAL A 52 3.16 21.61 2.25
CA VAL A 52 3.01 21.46 0.80
C VAL A 52 1.95 20.40 0.48
N GLY A 53 0.91 20.78 -0.28
CA GLY A 53 -0.22 19.90 -0.59
C GLY A 53 -1.38 19.93 0.42
N SER A 54 -1.24 20.61 1.57
CA SER A 54 -2.29 20.71 2.60
C SER A 54 -3.60 21.33 2.11
N VAL A 55 -3.53 22.25 1.14
CA VAL A 55 -4.71 22.84 0.47
C VAL A 55 -5.23 21.93 -0.64
N LEU A 56 -4.34 21.42 -1.51
CA LEU A 56 -4.73 20.62 -2.68
C LEU A 56 -5.40 19.30 -2.30
N ARG A 57 -5.01 18.67 -1.19
CA ARG A 57 -5.66 17.43 -0.70
C ARG A 57 -7.15 17.60 -0.36
N LYS A 58 -7.63 18.84 -0.21
CA LYS A 58 -9.03 19.19 0.09
C LYS A 58 -9.91 19.36 -1.14
N ARG A 59 -9.38 19.06 -2.34
CA ARG A 59 -10.20 19.03 -3.56
C ARG A 59 -11.26 17.92 -3.43
N PRO A 60 -12.53 18.15 -3.85
CA PRO A 60 -13.61 17.17 -3.65
C PRO A 60 -13.29 15.76 -4.15
N VAL A 61 -12.63 15.64 -5.32
CA VAL A 61 -12.24 14.34 -5.91
C VAL A 61 -11.19 13.57 -5.08
N LEU A 62 -10.43 14.27 -4.23
CA LEU A 62 -9.43 13.66 -3.34
C LEU A 62 -10.01 13.36 -1.95
N GLU A 63 -11.20 13.87 -1.62
CA GLU A 63 -11.91 13.55 -0.38
C GLU A 63 -13.00 12.47 -0.57
N ASP A 64 -13.32 12.10 -1.82
CA ASP A 64 -14.30 11.08 -2.15
C ASP A 64 -14.05 9.77 -1.38
N PRO A 65 -15.01 9.30 -0.56
CA PRO A 65 -14.86 8.06 0.20
C PRO A 65 -14.76 6.79 -0.67
N LYS A 66 -15.06 6.88 -1.97
CA LYS A 66 -14.97 5.76 -2.92
C LYS A 66 -13.58 5.61 -3.55
N ARG A 67 -12.62 6.48 -3.22
CA ARG A 67 -11.24 6.34 -3.71
C ARG A 67 -10.63 5.00 -3.25
N PRO A 68 -9.80 4.36 -4.09
CA PRO A 68 -9.07 3.16 -3.68
C PRO A 68 -8.20 3.45 -2.46
N SER A 69 -8.15 2.49 -1.53
CA SER A 69 -7.29 2.54 -0.34
C SER A 69 -6.33 1.35 -0.37
N LEU A 70 -5.10 1.56 0.10
CA LEU A 70 -4.10 0.50 0.23
C LEU A 70 -4.55 -0.48 1.31
N VAL A 71 -4.59 -1.77 0.97
CA VAL A 71 -4.98 -2.86 1.87
C VAL A 71 -3.98 -4.00 1.78
N GLY A 72 -3.91 -4.80 2.85
CA GLY A 72 -3.26 -6.11 2.81
C GLY A 72 -4.22 -7.14 2.23
N LEU A 73 -3.70 -8.03 1.38
CA LEU A 73 -4.46 -9.15 0.83
C LEU A 73 -3.88 -10.47 1.35
N GLU A 74 -4.75 -11.35 1.82
CA GLU A 74 -4.42 -12.74 2.09
C GLU A 74 -4.87 -13.59 0.90
N ILE A 75 -3.92 -14.29 0.28
CA ILE A 75 -4.21 -15.16 -0.87
C ILE A 75 -4.52 -16.57 -0.35
N ILE A 76 -5.71 -17.07 -0.66
CA ILE A 76 -6.11 -18.43 -0.32
C ILE A 76 -5.59 -19.40 -1.39
N GLY A 77 -4.81 -20.39 -0.97
CA GLY A 77 -4.26 -21.45 -1.83
C GLY A 77 -2.74 -21.46 -1.88
N ASN A 78 -2.17 -22.30 -2.75
CA ASN A 78 -0.73 -22.55 -2.80
C ASN A 78 0.03 -21.61 -3.76
N GLN A 79 -0.69 -20.79 -4.52
CA GLN A 79 -0.10 -19.90 -5.51
C GLN A 79 -0.20 -18.45 -5.01
N GLY A 80 0.94 -17.80 -4.80
CA GLY A 80 0.98 -16.37 -4.47
C GLY A 80 0.60 -15.48 -5.67
N ALA A 81 0.23 -14.24 -5.38
CA ALA A 81 0.04 -13.21 -6.40
C ALA A 81 1.39 -12.58 -6.79
N THR A 82 1.54 -12.19 -8.06
CA THR A 82 2.68 -11.40 -8.53
C THR A 82 2.36 -9.91 -8.42
N ALA A 83 3.40 -9.07 -8.25
CA ALA A 83 3.24 -7.63 -8.33
C ALA A 83 2.60 -7.23 -9.67
N GLY A 84 1.61 -6.33 -9.61
CA GLY A 84 0.84 -5.91 -10.79
C GLY A 84 -0.36 -6.81 -11.16
N SER A 85 -0.66 -7.83 -10.35
CA SER A 85 -1.89 -8.61 -10.51
C SER A 85 -3.14 -7.73 -10.40
N LEU A 86 -4.14 -8.01 -11.22
CA LEU A 86 -5.44 -7.32 -11.19
C LEU A 86 -6.42 -8.05 -10.27
N LEU A 87 -7.25 -7.29 -9.56
CA LEU A 87 -8.33 -7.82 -8.73
C LEU A 87 -9.62 -7.90 -9.54
N PHE A 88 -10.36 -8.99 -9.40
CA PHE A 88 -11.71 -9.15 -9.96
C PHE A 88 -12.61 -9.75 -8.89
N ALA A 89 -13.88 -9.35 -8.85
CA ALA A 89 -14.85 -10.04 -8.02
C ALA A 89 -14.92 -11.53 -8.37
N MET A 90 -15.11 -12.38 -7.34
CA MET A 90 -15.07 -13.84 -7.47
C MET A 90 -16.06 -14.41 -8.51
N ASN A 91 -17.16 -13.70 -8.76
CA ASN A 91 -18.22 -14.09 -9.70
C ASN A 91 -18.20 -13.27 -11.00
N ALA A 92 -17.13 -12.50 -11.26
CA ALA A 92 -16.99 -11.68 -12.46
C ALA A 92 -15.95 -12.28 -13.41
N PRO A 93 -16.12 -12.13 -14.74
CA PRO A 93 -15.09 -12.53 -15.69
C PRO A 93 -13.84 -11.67 -15.51
N ALA A 94 -12.67 -12.30 -15.48
CA ALA A 94 -11.38 -11.61 -15.44
C ALA A 94 -11.05 -10.96 -16.81
N LYS A 95 -11.73 -9.86 -17.13
CA LYS A 95 -11.57 -9.11 -18.39
C LYS A 95 -11.49 -7.61 -18.11
N GLY A 96 -10.59 -6.92 -18.81
CA GLY A 96 -10.44 -5.47 -18.73
C GLY A 96 -9.50 -5.05 -17.60
N HIS A 97 -9.83 -3.93 -16.94
CA HIS A 97 -8.92 -3.22 -16.02
C HIS A 97 -8.92 -3.74 -14.57
N GLY A 98 -9.84 -4.63 -14.21
CA GLY A 98 -10.00 -5.08 -12.82
C GLY A 98 -10.72 -4.06 -11.94
N GLU A 99 -10.79 -4.37 -10.64
CA GLU A 99 -11.31 -3.50 -9.59
C GLU A 99 -10.17 -2.80 -8.85
N GLY A 100 -10.48 -1.62 -8.30
CA GLY A 100 -9.49 -0.74 -7.68
C GLY A 100 -9.20 0.48 -8.55
N TRP A 101 -7.97 0.57 -9.06
CA TRP A 101 -7.47 1.68 -9.87
C TRP A 101 -7.73 1.52 -11.36
#